data_AF-A0A7Y3GT94-F1
#
_entry.id   AF-A0A7Y3GT94-F1
#
_cell.length_a   1.000
_cell.length_b   1.000
_cell.length_c   1.000
_cell.angle_alpha   90.00
_cell.angle_beta   90.00
_cell.angle_gamma   90.00
#
_symmetry.space_group_name_H-M   'P 1'
#
loop_
_entity.id
_entity.type
_entity.pdbx_description
1 polymer ?
#
loop_
_entity_poly.entity_id
_entity_poly.type
_entity_poly.pdbx_seq_one_letter_code
_entity_poly.pdbx_strand_id
1 'polypeptide(L)' 'MKNHFIFILVLSVLSFNCKEISNKKNTLETVFEMSNGKETATYDETILYYTTLAKKFKSINIDSYGETDSGLPLHLVTIN' A
#
# COMPACT_ATOMS: atom_id res chain seq x y z
N MET A 1 -45.01 -28.44 1.90
CA MET A 1 -44.28 -27.75 0.80
C MET A 1 -43.91 -26.31 1.15
N LYS A 2 -44.83 -25.48 1.68
CA LYS A 2 -44.55 -24.08 2.06
C LYS A 2 -43.46 -23.90 3.13
N ASN A 3 -43.43 -24.78 4.14
CA ASN A 3 -42.45 -24.71 5.24
C ASN A 3 -41.02 -25.08 4.81
N HIS A 4 -40.89 -25.90 3.76
CA HIS A 4 -39.59 -26.27 3.19
C HIS A 4 -39.03 -25.12 2.33
N PHE A 5 -39.91 -24.39 1.64
CA PHE A 5 -39.55 -23.19 0.89
C PHE A 5 -39.02 -22.06 1.80
N ILE A 6 -39.64 -21.88 2.98
CA ILE A 6 -39.17 -20.94 4.01
C ILE A 6 -37.77 -21.33 4.51
N PHE A 7 -37.53 -22.62 4.72
CA PHE A 7 -36.23 -23.11 5.20
C PHE A 7 -35.10 -22.88 4.18
N ILE A 8 -35.39 -23.07 2.88
CA ILE A 8 -34.46 -22.80 1.78
C ILE A 8 -34.15 -21.30 1.66
N LEU A 9 -35.15 -20.44 1.87
CA LEU A 9 -34.97 -18.99 1.85
C LEU A 9 -34.10 -18.49 3.01
N VAL A 10 -34.23 -19.08 4.20
CA VAL A 10 -33.38 -18.77 5.37
C VAL A 10 -31.93 -19.21 5.14
N LEU A 11 -31.71 -20.38 4.53
CA LEU A 11 -30.38 -20.90 4.22
C LEU A 11 -29.65 -20.05 3.15
N SER A 12 -30.40 -19.49 2.20
CA SER A 12 -29.88 -18.56 1.20
C SER A 12 -29.41 -17.23 1.79
N VAL A 13 -30.05 -16.74 2.86
CA VAL A 13 -29.68 -15.47 3.52
C VAL A 13 -28.43 -15.62 4.39
N LEU A 14 -28.20 -16.82 4.94
CA LEU A 14 -26.97 -17.16 5.70
C LEU A 14 -25.70 -17.23 4.84
N SER A 15 -25.82 -17.17 3.51
CA SER A 15 -24.70 -17.27 2.58
C SER A 15 -24.10 -15.91 2.16
N PHE A 16 -24.55 -14.80 2.78
CA PHE A 16 -23.88 -13.50 2.65
C PHE A 16 -22.51 -13.57 3.35
N ASN A 17 -21.53 -14.06 2.60
CA ASN A 17 -20.13 -14.03 3.00
C ASN A 17 -19.72 -12.57 3.16
N CYS A 18 -19.37 -12.20 4.40
CA CYS A 18 -18.64 -10.98 4.68
C CYS A 18 -17.31 -11.09 3.93
N LYS A 19 -17.13 -10.27 2.89
CA LYS A 19 -15.86 -10.18 2.19
C LYS A 19 -14.84 -9.70 3.22
N GLU A 20 -13.82 -10.50 3.51
CA GLU A 20 -12.68 -10.01 4.28
C GLU A 20 -12.23 -8.72 3.64
N ILE A 21 -12.40 -7.62 4.39
CA ILE A 21 -11.62 -6.42 4.15
C ILE A 21 -10.22 -6.89 4.52
N SER A 22 -9.48 -7.39 3.52
CA SER A 22 -8.04 -7.43 3.59
C SER A 22 -7.65 -6.06 4.10
N ASN A 23 -7.24 -5.99 5.37
CA ASN A 23 -6.56 -4.85 5.91
C ASN A 23 -5.31 -4.79 5.05
N LYS A 24 -5.38 -4.04 3.95
CA LYS A 24 -4.23 -3.68 3.15
C LYS A 24 -3.39 -2.90 4.13
N LYS A 25 -2.49 -3.62 4.81
CA LYS A 25 -1.59 -3.09 5.83
C LYS A 25 -0.95 -1.92 5.10
N ASN A 26 -1.32 -0.70 5.48
CA ASN A 26 -0.81 0.52 4.87
C ASN A 26 0.61 0.72 5.41
N THR A 27 1.46 -0.26 5.19
CA THR A 27 2.80 -0.29 5.73
C THR A 27 3.65 0.57 4.84
N LEU A 28 3.75 1.83 5.24
CA LEU A 28 4.90 2.65 4.95
C LEU A 28 6.12 2.13 5.75
N GLU A 29 6.24 0.80 5.91
CA GLU A 29 7.40 0.13 6.46
C GLU A 29 8.51 0.22 5.40
N THR A 30 9.69 0.58 5.85
CA THR A 30 10.90 0.66 5.02
C THR A 30 11.52 -0.74 4.84
N VAL A 31 12.38 -0.91 3.84
CA VAL A 31 13.18 -2.15 3.66
C VAL A 31 14.01 -2.45 4.91
N PHE A 32 14.53 -1.41 5.57
CA PHE A 32 15.25 -1.53 6.83
C PHE A 32 14.37 -2.15 7.94
N GLU A 33 13.14 -1.66 8.11
CA GLU A 33 12.22 -2.21 9.12
C GLU A 33 11.76 -3.63 8.76
N MET A 34 11.41 -3.88 7.49
CA MET A 34 10.99 -5.19 7.02
C MET A 34 12.06 -6.27 7.19
N SER A 35 13.33 -5.89 7.02
CA SER A 35 14.48 -6.79 7.16
C SER A 35 14.97 -6.96 8.60
N ASN A 36 14.33 -6.31 9.57
CA ASN A 36 14.82 -6.20 10.96
C ASN A 36 16.24 -5.59 11.04
N GLY A 37 16.47 -4.55 10.25
CA GLY A 37 17.71 -3.77 10.25
C GLY A 37 18.88 -4.42 9.51
N LYS A 38 18.62 -5.38 8.61
CA LYS A 38 19.67 -6.14 7.91
C LYS A 38 19.94 -5.67 6.49
N GLU A 39 18.98 -4.99 5.89
CA GLU A 39 19.01 -4.59 4.48
C GLU A 39 18.74 -3.09 4.36
N THR A 40 19.27 -2.50 3.28
CA THR A 40 18.96 -1.13 2.87
C THR A 40 18.17 -1.17 1.57
N ALA A 41 17.37 -0.14 1.32
CA ALA A 41 16.61 -0.03 0.08
C ALA A 41 17.55 0.18 -1.12
N THR A 42 17.17 -0.40 -2.26
CA THR A 42 17.68 -0.04 -3.57
C THR A 42 17.19 1.35 -3.98
N TYR A 43 17.76 1.89 -5.07
CA TYR A 43 17.30 3.15 -5.64
C TYR A 43 15.79 3.11 -5.96
N ASP A 44 15.35 2.09 -6.71
CA ASP A 44 13.95 1.97 -7.14
C ASP A 44 12.98 1.85 -5.96
N GLU A 45 13.36 1.08 -4.93
CA GLU A 45 12.57 0.95 -3.70
C GLU A 45 12.48 2.28 -2.95
N THR A 46 13.57 3.04 -2.90
CA THR A 46 13.62 4.37 -2.26
C THR A 46 12.69 5.35 -2.99
N ILE A 47 12.77 5.41 -4.33
CA ILE A 47 11.91 6.29 -5.12
C ILE A 47 10.43 5.88 -5.01
N LEU A 48 10.13 4.58 -5.03
CA LEU A 48 8.78 4.07 -4.84
C LEU A 48 8.21 4.46 -3.48
N TYR A 49 9.02 4.34 -2.42
CA TYR A 49 8.63 4.68 -1.05
C TYR A 49 8.23 6.17 -0.94
N TYR A 50 9.11 7.08 -1.35
CA TYR A 50 8.82 8.51 -1.27
C TYR A 50 7.73 8.97 -2.24
N THR A 51 7.61 8.36 -3.43
CA THR A 51 6.48 8.60 -4.34
C THR A 51 5.16 8.19 -3.70
N THR A 52 5.14 7.07 -2.97
CA THR A 52 3.94 6.61 -2.25
C THR A 52 3.58 7.56 -1.11
N LEU A 53 4.58 8.10 -0.39
CA LEU A 53 4.37 9.13 0.63
C LEU A 53 3.78 10.41 0.04
N ALA A 54 4.35 10.94 -1.05
CA ALA A 54 3.84 12.15 -1.71
C ALA A 54 2.42 11.97 -2.26
N LYS A 55 2.08 10.77 -2.77
CA LYS A 55 0.71 10.44 -3.19
C LYS A 55 -0.29 10.41 -2.03
N LYS A 56 0.16 10.01 -0.84
CA LYS A 56 -0.70 9.84 0.34
C LYS A 56 -0.86 11.13 1.15
N PHE A 57 0.19 11.93 1.25
CA PHE A 57 0.25 13.11 2.10
C PHE A 57 0.52 14.37 1.26
N LYS A 58 -0.44 15.29 1.24
CA LYS A 58 -0.32 16.56 0.50
C LYS A 58 0.80 17.47 1.00
N SER A 59 1.29 17.26 2.22
CA SER A 59 2.43 17.99 2.79
C SER A 59 3.77 17.54 2.24
N ILE A 60 3.82 16.38 1.57
CA ILE A 60 5.05 15.81 1.02
C ILE A 60 5.06 16.04 -0.50
N ASN A 61 6.12 16.68 -0.99
CA ASN A 61 6.38 16.79 -2.43
C ASN A 61 7.65 16.01 -2.81
N ILE A 62 7.68 15.48 -4.03
CA ILE A 62 8.86 14.86 -4.62
C ILE A 62 9.08 15.42 -6.03
N ASP A 63 10.23 16.05 -6.23
CA ASP A 63 10.67 16.58 -7.52
C ASP A 63 11.93 15.84 -7.98
N SER A 64 12.25 15.90 -9.28
CA SER A 64 13.51 15.39 -9.82
C SER A 64 14.27 16.49 -10.56
N TYR A 65 15.60 16.49 -10.41
CA TYR A 65 16.50 17.51 -10.96
C TYR A 65 17.69 16.87 -11.64
N GLY A 66 17.80 17.02 -12.97
CA GLY A 66 18.96 16.56 -13.72
C GLY A 66 19.30 15.08 -13.51
N GLU A 67 20.52 14.73 -13.87
CA GLU A 67 21.08 13.39 -13.78
C GLU A 67 22.29 13.42 -12.82
N THR A 68 22.45 12.36 -12.02
CA THR A 68 23.60 12.17 -11.13
C THR A 68 24.78 11.55 -11.88
N ASP A 69 25.95 11.50 -11.24
CA ASP A 69 27.13 10.78 -11.76
C ASP A 69 26.91 9.26 -11.93
N SER A 70 25.84 8.73 -11.35
CA SER A 70 25.41 7.34 -11.46
C SER A 70 24.39 7.10 -12.58
N GLY A 71 24.03 8.13 -13.36
CA GLY A 71 23.08 8.01 -14.47
C GLY A 71 21.60 8.01 -14.06
N LEU A 72 21.30 8.32 -12.80
CA LEU A 72 19.94 8.32 -12.23
C LEU A 72 19.51 9.73 -11.84
N PRO A 73 18.21 10.08 -11.89
CA PRO A 73 17.74 11.40 -11.48
C PRO A 73 18.02 11.73 -10.00
N LEU A 74 18.38 12.99 -9.71
CA LEU A 74 18.44 13.47 -8.33
C LEU A 74 17.02 13.82 -7.87
N HIS A 75 16.49 13.10 -6.90
CA HIS A 75 15.17 13.37 -6.32
C HIS A 75 15.26 14.23 -5.06
N LEU A 76 14.46 15.30 -4.99
CA LEU A 76 14.34 16.16 -3.82
C LEU A 76 12.97 15.96 -3.17
N VAL A 77 12.97 15.62 -1.88
CA VAL A 77 11.76 15.46 -1.08
C VAL A 77 11.63 16.64 -0.12
N THR A 78 10.48 17.30 -0.10
CA THR A 78 10.18 18.41 0.81
C THR A 78 8.94 18.11 1.64
N ILE A 79 8.89 18.68 2.86
CA ILE A 79 7.80 18.52 3.82
C ILE A 79 7.38 19.91 4.30
N ASN A 80 6.10 20.23 4.22
CA ASN A 80 5.51 21.52 4.61
C ASN A 80 4.40 21.39 5.64
#